data_AF-A0A3D6CSH0-F1
#
_entry.id   AF-A0A3D6CSH0-F1
#
_cell.length_a   1.000
_cell.length_b   1.000
_cell.length_c   1.000
_cell.angle_alpha   90.00
_cell.angle_beta   90.00
_cell.angle_gamma   90.00
#
_symmetry.space_group_name_H-M   'P 1'
#
loop_
_entity.id
_entity.type
_entity.pdbx_description
1 polymer ?
#
loop_
_entity_poly.entity_id
_entity_poly.type
_entity_poly.pdbx_seq_one_letter_code
_entity_poly.pdbx_strand_id
1 'polypeptide(L)'
;MTKAFQARMMGGAFGLIAIISTAVWAETSVPADLAQEDAYLGVLPKVDVPENVEPIPGAVNEEFRNCEASWPAGYALARSGPEARALRDIYSFVRARNVISTRDCGCSGKVANWEGVEEIAAALRERHDVERLGWQQTESVSAEAKKLIAIAETMCGGSF
;
A
#
# COMPACT_ATOMS: atom_id res chain seq x y z
N MET A 1 -62.84 21.15 4.22
CA MET A 1 -62.71 22.08 5.35
C MET A 1 -63.02 21.33 6.63
N THR A 2 -62.28 21.68 7.68
CA THR A 2 -61.95 20.96 8.92
C THR A 2 -63.03 20.95 10.01
N LYS A 3 -62.83 20.03 10.98
CA LYS A 3 -63.33 19.93 12.38
C LYS A 3 -64.55 19.02 12.57
N ALA A 4 -64.65 18.17 13.59
CA ALA A 4 -63.78 17.80 14.70
C ALA A 4 -64.34 16.50 15.31
N PHE A 5 -63.51 15.68 15.95
CA PHE A 5 -63.99 14.78 16.99
C PHE A 5 -62.99 14.79 18.14
N GLN A 6 -63.48 15.18 19.30
CA GLN A 6 -62.75 15.26 20.56
C GLN A 6 -63.47 14.37 21.58
N ALA A 7 -62.66 13.80 22.49
CA ALA A 7 -63.03 13.10 23.72
C ALA A 7 -63.36 11.59 23.52
N ARG A 8 -63.01 10.66 24.41
CA ARG A 8 -62.57 10.76 25.81
C ARG A 8 -62.04 9.38 26.28
N MET A 9 -60.96 9.40 27.05
CA MET A 9 -60.55 8.55 28.20
C MET A 9 -60.64 7.00 28.21
N MET A 10 -59.72 6.48 29.05
CA MET A 10 -59.69 5.20 29.77
C MET A 10 -59.23 4.02 28.90
N GLY A 11 -58.26 3.18 29.27
CA GLY A 11 -57.57 2.95 30.53
C GLY A 11 -56.99 1.54 30.42
N GLY A 12 -55.76 1.34 30.89
CA GLY A 12 -55.18 0.07 31.33
C GLY A 12 -55.20 -1.14 30.39
N ALA A 13 -54.01 -1.54 29.93
CA ALA A 13 -53.45 -2.87 30.23
C ALA A 13 -52.01 -2.92 29.70
N PHE A 14 -51.06 -3.15 30.61
CA PHE A 14 -49.67 -3.48 30.32
C PHE A 14 -49.60 -4.79 29.53
N GLY A 15 -49.37 -4.72 28.22
CA GLY A 15 -48.92 -5.84 27.41
C GLY A 15 -47.42 -5.74 27.20
N LEU A 16 -46.62 -6.40 28.04
CA LEU A 16 -45.18 -6.57 27.80
C LEU A 16 -45.02 -7.51 26.60
N ILE A 17 -44.77 -6.93 25.43
CA ILE A 17 -44.29 -7.68 24.27
C ILE A 17 -42.83 -8.02 24.54
N ALA A 18 -42.58 -9.28 24.92
CA ALA A 18 -41.23 -9.82 24.96
C ALA A 18 -40.69 -9.86 23.52
N ILE A 19 -39.82 -8.91 23.19
CA ILE A 19 -39.03 -8.95 21.96
C ILE A 19 -38.01 -10.06 22.14
N ILE A 20 -38.24 -11.20 21.49
CA ILE A 20 -37.25 -12.26 21.37
C ILE A 20 -36.16 -11.72 20.43
N SER A 21 -35.06 -11.24 21.01
CA SER A 21 -33.86 -10.94 20.25
C SER A 21 -33.29 -12.25 19.73
N THR A 22 -33.61 -12.62 18.50
CA THR A 22 -32.78 -13.57 17.77
C THR A 22 -31.45 -12.87 17.51
N ALA A 23 -30.40 -13.33 18.18
CA ALA A 23 -29.04 -13.02 17.78
C ALA A 23 -28.86 -13.58 16.37
N VAL A 24 -29.07 -12.75 15.35
CA VAL A 24 -28.53 -12.99 14.02
C VAL A 24 -27.03 -12.88 14.22
N TRP A 25 -26.35 -14.03 14.19
CA TRP A 25 -24.91 -14.07 14.05
C TRP A 25 -24.62 -13.50 12.66
N ALA A 26 -24.34 -12.20 12.61
CA ALA A 26 -23.72 -11.62 11.43
C ALA A 26 -22.34 -12.27 11.35
N GLU A 27 -22.17 -13.23 10.45
CA GLU A 27 -20.84 -13.62 9.99
C GLU A 27 -20.19 -12.33 9.50
N THR A 28 -19.22 -11.83 10.24
CA THR A 28 -18.44 -10.67 9.83
C THR A 28 -17.75 -11.09 8.54
N SER A 29 -18.30 -10.69 7.40
CA SER A 29 -17.63 -10.85 6.12
C SER A 29 -16.24 -10.23 6.28
N VAL A 30 -15.20 -11.00 5.99
CA VAL A 30 -13.83 -10.46 5.94
C VAL A 30 -13.89 -9.17 5.12
N PRO A 31 -13.51 -8.02 5.69
CA PRO A 31 -13.52 -6.77 4.94
C PRO A 31 -12.79 -7.00 3.63
N ALA A 32 -13.39 -6.60 2.51
CA ALA A 32 -12.77 -6.75 1.18
C ALA A 32 -11.32 -6.20 1.15
N ASP A 33 -11.04 -5.24 2.02
CA ASP A 33 -9.74 -4.66 2.32
C ASP A 33 -8.68 -5.71 2.71
N LEU A 34 -8.97 -6.61 3.67
CA LEU A 34 -8.00 -7.61 4.14
C LEU A 34 -7.71 -8.70 3.09
N ALA A 35 -8.73 -9.12 2.35
CA ALA A 35 -8.55 -10.10 1.28
C ALA A 35 -7.74 -9.51 0.10
N GLN A 36 -7.91 -8.22 -0.17
CA GLN A 36 -7.15 -7.49 -1.18
C GLN A 36 -5.71 -7.22 -0.73
N GLU A 37 -5.50 -6.91 0.56
CA GLU A 37 -4.16 -6.81 1.17
C GLU A 37 -3.41 -8.15 1.14
N ASP A 38 -4.02 -9.26 1.56
CA ASP A 38 -3.38 -10.58 1.56
C ASP A 38 -3.03 -11.06 0.14
N ALA A 39 -3.93 -10.85 -0.82
CA ALA A 39 -3.67 -11.18 -2.21
C ALA A 39 -2.51 -10.33 -2.76
N TYR A 40 -2.42 -9.06 -2.39
CA TYR A 40 -1.35 -8.14 -2.79
C TYR A 40 0.01 -8.50 -2.16
N LEU A 41 0.01 -8.85 -0.88
CA LEU A 41 1.18 -9.31 -0.12
C LEU A 41 1.80 -10.63 -0.64
N GLY A 42 1.13 -11.33 -1.57
CA GLY A 42 1.65 -12.51 -2.26
C GLY A 42 2.55 -12.21 -3.46
N VAL A 43 2.47 -11.00 -4.06
CA VAL A 43 3.30 -10.63 -5.25
C VAL A 43 4.59 -9.94 -4.84
N LEU A 44 4.51 -9.12 -3.80
CA LEU A 44 5.67 -8.37 -3.37
C LEU A 44 6.60 -9.24 -2.53
N PRO A 45 7.91 -9.22 -2.83
CA PRO A 45 8.90 -9.78 -1.94
C PRO A 45 8.74 -9.23 -0.53
N LYS A 46 8.76 -10.11 0.49
CA LYS A 46 8.70 -9.67 1.88
C LYS A 46 9.89 -8.76 2.19
N VAL A 47 9.62 -7.78 3.06
CA VAL A 47 10.61 -6.82 3.54
C VAL A 47 10.74 -6.99 5.04
N ASP A 48 11.94 -7.36 5.49
CA ASP A 48 12.26 -7.43 6.91
C ASP A 48 12.50 -6.00 7.41
N VAL A 49 11.43 -5.37 7.89
CA VAL A 49 11.48 -4.03 8.48
C VAL A 49 12.00 -4.14 9.92
N PRO A 50 13.01 -3.35 10.32
CA PRO A 50 13.48 -3.32 11.71
C PRO A 50 12.35 -2.95 12.68
N GLU A 51 12.22 -3.66 13.81
CA GLU A 51 11.21 -3.37 14.84
C GLU A 51 11.36 -1.95 15.43
N ASN A 52 12.60 -1.45 15.51
CA ASN A 52 12.90 -0.09 15.92
C ASN A 52 13.65 0.63 14.80
N VAL A 53 12.99 1.63 14.21
CA VAL A 53 13.53 2.43 13.10
C VAL A 53 14.21 3.67 13.68
N GLU A 54 15.53 3.57 13.89
CA GLU A 54 16.36 4.67 14.36
C GLU A 54 17.30 5.17 13.24
N PRO A 55 17.67 6.46 13.25
CA PRO A 55 18.69 6.99 12.35
C PRO A 55 20.02 6.25 12.52
N ILE A 56 20.66 5.93 11.41
CA ILE A 56 21.98 5.29 11.40
C ILE A 56 23.04 6.35 11.76
N PRO A 57 23.80 6.18 12.85
CA PRO A 57 24.81 7.16 13.24
C PRO A 57 25.85 7.37 12.14
N GLY A 58 26.00 8.63 11.69
CA GLY A 58 27.00 8.99 10.67
C GLY A 58 26.64 8.60 9.23
N ALA A 59 25.40 8.17 8.96
CA ALA A 59 24.95 7.91 7.59
C ALA A 59 25.07 9.17 6.71
N VAL A 60 25.63 8.98 5.52
CA VAL A 60 25.66 10.00 4.47
C VAL A 60 24.53 9.68 3.50
N ASN A 61 23.44 10.44 3.60
CA ASN A 61 22.29 10.26 2.73
C ASN A 61 22.51 10.96 1.39
N GLU A 62 22.52 10.18 0.31
CA GLU A 62 22.57 10.71 -1.06
C GLU A 62 21.18 10.65 -1.67
N GLU A 63 20.66 11.73 -2.25
CA GLU A 63 19.34 11.66 -2.88
C GLU A 63 19.40 10.85 -4.18
N PHE A 64 18.38 10.04 -4.44
CA PHE A 64 18.35 9.21 -5.65
C PHE A 64 18.56 9.96 -6.96
N ARG A 65 18.02 11.19 -7.02
CA ARG A 65 18.10 12.05 -8.20
C ARG A 65 19.55 12.38 -8.56
N ASN A 66 20.46 12.34 -7.59
CA ASN A 66 21.88 12.59 -7.76
C ASN A 66 22.65 11.32 -8.19
N CYS A 67 22.01 10.14 -8.13
CA CYS A 67 22.62 8.86 -8.51
C CYS A 67 22.51 8.52 -10.00
N GLU A 68 22.24 9.49 -10.87
CA GLU A 68 21.95 9.27 -12.31
C GLU A 68 23.02 8.45 -13.02
N ALA A 69 24.30 8.67 -12.70
CA ALA A 69 25.43 7.93 -13.27
C ALA A 69 25.41 6.42 -12.95
N SER A 70 24.68 6.01 -11.91
CA SER A 70 24.57 4.63 -11.45
C SER A 70 23.20 4.01 -11.73
N TRP A 71 22.26 4.73 -12.34
CA TRP A 71 20.93 4.17 -12.59
C TRP A 71 20.98 2.96 -13.52
N PRO A 72 20.16 1.93 -13.27
CA PRO A 72 20.11 0.79 -14.15
C PRO A 72 19.50 1.20 -15.49
N ALA A 73 19.97 0.57 -16.58
CA ALA A 73 19.49 0.86 -17.93
C ALA A 73 17.96 0.75 -18.04
N GLY A 74 17.37 -0.23 -17.36
CA GLY A 74 15.91 -0.40 -17.28
C GLY A 74 15.19 0.81 -16.67
N TYR A 75 15.73 1.41 -15.61
CA TYR A 75 15.16 2.63 -15.03
C TYR A 75 15.27 3.81 -15.99
N ALA A 76 16.41 3.97 -16.66
CA ALA A 76 16.60 5.04 -17.64
C ALA A 76 15.55 4.97 -18.76
N LEU A 77 15.25 3.77 -19.25
CA LEU A 77 14.19 3.53 -20.24
C LEU A 77 12.80 3.79 -19.66
N ALA A 78 12.53 3.33 -18.44
CA ALA A 78 11.25 3.49 -17.74
C ALA A 78 10.92 4.94 -17.36
N ARG A 79 11.79 5.92 -17.63
CA ARG A 79 11.46 7.36 -17.48
C ARG A 79 10.46 7.86 -18.53
N SER A 80 10.24 7.11 -19.61
CA SER A 80 9.32 7.47 -20.69
C SER A 80 8.62 6.24 -21.28
N GLY A 81 7.56 6.47 -22.05
CA GLY A 81 6.76 5.39 -22.65
C GLY A 81 5.48 5.05 -21.87
N PRO A 82 4.69 4.09 -22.40
CA PRO A 82 3.34 3.82 -21.93
C PRO A 82 3.27 3.25 -20.50
N GLU A 83 4.29 2.49 -20.07
CA GLU A 83 4.35 1.89 -18.73
C GLU A 83 5.28 2.67 -17.77
N ALA A 84 5.77 3.85 -18.18
CA ALA A 84 6.79 4.60 -17.44
C ALA A 84 6.39 4.92 -16.00
N ARG A 85 5.11 5.18 -15.76
CA ARG A 85 4.63 5.43 -14.39
C ARG A 85 4.67 4.14 -13.56
N ALA A 86 4.09 3.07 -14.09
CA ALA A 86 3.99 1.78 -13.42
C ALA A 86 5.37 1.21 -13.04
N LEU A 87 6.31 1.20 -13.98
CA LEU A 87 7.66 0.69 -13.75
C LEU A 87 8.43 1.53 -12.72
N ARG A 88 8.20 2.84 -12.65
CA ARG A 88 8.79 3.70 -11.62
C ARG A 88 8.15 3.52 -10.24
N ASP A 89 6.85 3.24 -10.16
CA ASP A 89 6.19 2.89 -8.90
C ASP A 89 6.79 1.58 -8.35
N ILE A 90 6.96 0.56 -9.19
CA ILE A 90 7.61 -0.71 -8.81
C ILE A 90 9.06 -0.48 -8.41
N TYR A 91 9.83 0.25 -9.21
CA TYR A 91 11.23 0.49 -8.89
C TYR A 91 11.41 1.27 -7.57
N SER A 92 10.48 2.17 -7.24
CA SER A 92 10.47 2.88 -5.94
C SER A 92 10.33 1.91 -4.76
N PHE A 93 9.52 0.87 -4.89
CA PHE A 93 9.42 -0.20 -3.90
C PHE A 93 10.74 -0.98 -3.79
N VAL A 94 11.27 -1.45 -4.93
CA VAL A 94 12.49 -2.30 -4.97
C VAL A 94 13.68 -1.59 -4.33
N ARG A 95 13.89 -0.31 -4.63
CA ARG A 95 15.02 0.45 -4.06
C ARG A 95 14.84 0.77 -2.58
N ALA A 96 13.63 1.06 -2.11
CA ALA A 96 13.38 1.32 -0.70
C ALA A 96 13.64 0.05 0.13
N ARG A 97 13.19 -1.11 -0.37
CA ARG A 97 13.53 -2.42 0.19
C ARG A 97 15.04 -2.65 0.23
N ASN A 98 15.76 -2.32 -0.84
CA ASN A 98 17.21 -2.52 -0.89
C ASN A 98 17.93 -1.70 0.19
N VAL A 99 17.61 -0.40 0.33
CA VAL A 99 18.20 0.46 1.38
C VAL A 99 17.89 -0.06 2.79
N ILE A 100 16.65 -0.48 3.06
CA ILE A 100 16.30 -1.03 4.37
C ILE A 100 17.11 -2.30 4.67
N SER A 101 17.23 -3.19 3.69
CA SER A 101 17.94 -4.46 3.84
C SER A 101 19.45 -4.30 3.99
N THR A 102 20.06 -3.39 3.22
CA THR A 102 21.52 -3.20 3.22
C THR A 102 21.97 -2.17 4.25
N ARG A 103 21.04 -1.34 4.73
CA ARG A 103 21.29 -0.16 5.57
C ARG A 103 22.24 0.86 4.92
N ASP A 104 22.34 0.86 3.59
CA ASP A 104 23.18 1.77 2.83
C ASP A 104 22.36 2.95 2.29
N CYS A 105 22.67 4.15 2.79
CA CYS A 105 21.98 5.40 2.45
C CYS A 105 22.58 6.14 1.24
N GLY A 106 23.68 5.63 0.68
CA GLY A 106 24.32 6.17 -0.51
C GLY A 106 23.71 5.63 -1.81
N CYS A 107 24.31 6.00 -2.95
CA CYS A 107 23.86 5.51 -4.25
C CYS A 107 23.94 3.99 -4.41
N SER A 108 24.92 3.32 -3.77
CA SER A 108 25.06 1.86 -3.80
C SER A 108 23.87 1.14 -3.14
N GLY A 109 23.27 1.73 -2.11
CA GLY A 109 22.04 1.20 -1.51
C GLY A 109 20.77 1.67 -2.21
N LYS A 110 20.73 2.91 -2.70
CA LYS A 110 19.53 3.50 -3.33
C LYS A 110 19.30 3.10 -4.78
N VAL A 111 20.32 2.58 -5.44
CA VAL A 111 20.22 1.92 -6.74
C VAL A 111 20.06 0.42 -6.48
N ALA A 112 19.03 -0.17 -7.07
CA ALA A 112 18.75 -1.60 -6.97
C ALA A 112 18.78 -2.26 -8.35
N ASN A 113 18.95 -3.58 -8.38
CA ASN A 113 18.89 -4.34 -9.63
C ASN A 113 17.48 -4.21 -10.25
N TRP A 114 17.44 -4.05 -11.58
CA TRP A 114 16.22 -3.94 -12.36
C TRP A 114 15.42 -5.25 -12.43
N GLU A 115 16.07 -6.39 -12.27
CA GLU A 115 15.44 -7.73 -12.31
C GLU A 115 14.22 -7.83 -11.38
N GLY A 116 14.31 -7.30 -10.16
CA GLY A 116 13.17 -7.29 -9.23
C GLY A 116 11.98 -6.45 -9.71
N VAL A 117 12.20 -5.47 -10.60
CA VAL A 117 11.11 -4.74 -11.26
C VAL A 117 10.43 -5.61 -12.29
N GLU A 118 11.21 -6.36 -13.07
CA GLU A 118 10.68 -7.24 -14.12
C GLU A 118 9.85 -8.38 -13.51
N GLU A 119 10.31 -8.99 -12.42
CA GLU A 119 9.58 -10.02 -11.67
C GLU A 119 8.22 -9.50 -11.17
N ILE A 120 8.21 -8.36 -10.46
CA ILE A 120 6.97 -7.77 -9.93
C ILE A 120 6.07 -7.34 -11.08
N ALA A 121 6.61 -6.75 -12.14
CA ALA A 121 5.82 -6.31 -13.29
C ALA A 121 5.18 -7.51 -14.02
N ALA A 122 5.90 -8.62 -14.19
CA ALA A 122 5.35 -9.83 -14.79
C ALA A 122 4.20 -10.40 -13.95
N ALA A 123 4.38 -10.51 -12.63
CA ALA A 123 3.35 -11.01 -11.72
C ALA A 123 2.10 -10.11 -11.68
N LEU A 124 2.27 -8.78 -11.77
CA LEU A 124 1.14 -7.85 -11.85
C LEU A 124 0.40 -7.97 -13.19
N ARG A 125 1.11 -8.14 -14.30
CA ARG A 125 0.48 -8.34 -15.61
C ARG A 125 -0.36 -9.61 -15.63
N GLU A 126 0.18 -10.71 -15.12
CA GLU A 126 -0.53 -11.97 -15.00
C GLU A 126 -1.79 -11.84 -14.11
N ARG A 127 -1.64 -11.23 -12.93
CA ARG A 127 -2.75 -11.03 -11.99
C ARG A 127 -3.90 -10.21 -12.56
N HIS A 128 -3.57 -9.16 -13.30
CA HIS A 128 -4.55 -8.23 -13.84
C HIS A 128 -5.01 -8.60 -15.25
N ASP A 129 -4.44 -9.66 -15.85
CA ASP A 129 -4.66 -10.09 -17.23
C ASP A 129 -4.49 -8.93 -18.23
N VAL A 130 -3.35 -8.23 -18.13
CA VAL A 130 -3.02 -7.09 -18.99
C VAL A 130 -1.65 -7.23 -19.64
N GLU A 131 -1.55 -6.83 -20.91
CA GLU A 131 -0.26 -6.77 -21.61
C GLU A 131 0.63 -5.64 -21.08
N ARG A 132 0.02 -4.53 -20.65
CA ARG A 132 0.72 -3.32 -20.17
C ARG A 132 0.15 -2.83 -18.85
N LEU A 133 1.04 -2.46 -17.94
CA LEU A 133 0.71 -1.88 -16.65
C LEU A 133 0.46 -0.38 -16.78
N GLY A 134 -0.71 0.04 -16.28
CA GLY A 134 -1.01 1.42 -15.96
C GLY A 134 -0.74 1.72 -14.49
N TRP A 135 -0.95 2.98 -14.11
CA TRP A 135 -0.77 3.43 -12.73
C TRP A 135 -1.76 2.77 -11.77
N GLN A 136 -2.96 2.38 -12.25
CA GLN A 136 -3.97 1.71 -11.43
C GLN A 136 -3.48 0.34 -10.96
N GLN A 137 -2.81 -0.41 -11.83
CA GLN A 137 -2.29 -1.75 -11.49
C GLN A 137 -1.11 -1.70 -10.52
N THR A 138 -0.45 -0.54 -10.37
CA THR A 138 0.69 -0.34 -9.47
C THR A 138 0.38 0.59 -8.30
N GLU A 139 -0.88 0.97 -8.08
CA GLU A 139 -1.27 1.93 -7.04
C GLU A 139 -0.88 1.42 -5.64
N SER A 140 -1.22 0.17 -5.35
CA SER A 140 -0.86 -0.48 -4.09
C SER A 140 0.65 -0.58 -3.92
N VAL A 141 1.39 -0.95 -4.98
CA VAL A 141 2.87 -0.98 -4.98
C VAL A 141 3.46 0.39 -4.64
N SER A 142 2.90 1.45 -5.23
CA SER A 142 3.29 2.83 -4.93
C SER A 142 2.98 3.20 -3.47
N ALA A 143 1.85 2.76 -2.93
CA ALA A 143 1.49 3.00 -1.54
C ALA A 143 2.45 2.30 -0.57
N GLU A 144 2.83 1.06 -0.86
CA GLU A 144 3.79 0.32 -0.04
C GLU A 144 5.20 0.90 -0.15
N ALA A 145 5.62 1.28 -1.36
CA ALA A 145 6.86 2.00 -1.58
C ALA A 145 6.95 3.25 -0.70
N LYS A 146 5.87 4.04 -0.59
CA LYS A 146 5.86 5.24 0.27
C LYS A 146 6.09 4.91 1.75
N LYS A 147 5.52 3.81 2.26
CA LYS A 147 5.76 3.36 3.64
C LYS A 147 7.24 3.00 3.85
N LEU A 148 7.81 2.22 2.93
CA LEU A 148 9.23 1.84 3.00
C LEU A 148 10.16 3.03 2.83
N ILE A 149 9.80 3.99 1.96
CA ILE A 149 10.56 5.22 1.79
C ILE A 149 10.58 6.00 3.11
N ALA A 150 9.45 6.17 3.79
CA ALA A 150 9.43 6.87 5.08
C ALA A 150 10.34 6.19 6.14
N ILE A 151 10.39 4.86 6.14
CA ILE A 151 11.32 4.09 6.99
C ILE A 151 12.77 4.38 6.57
N ALA A 152 13.08 4.32 5.29
CA ALA A 152 14.42 4.60 4.77
C ALA A 152 14.86 6.04 5.06
N GLU A 153 13.97 7.04 4.93
CA GLU A 153 14.25 8.44 5.26
C GLU A 153 14.54 8.63 6.75
N THR A 154 13.81 7.91 7.61
CA THR A 154 14.08 7.90 9.07
C THR A 154 15.43 7.28 9.36
N MET A 155 15.75 6.12 8.75
CA MET A 155 17.05 5.45 8.90
C MET A 155 18.22 6.31 8.38
N CYS A 156 18.02 7.00 7.26
CA CYS A 156 19.06 7.76 6.58
C CYS A 156 19.15 9.22 7.03
N GLY A 157 18.17 9.71 7.81
CA GLY A 157 18.17 11.07 8.33
C GLY A 157 17.96 12.15 7.25
N GLY A 158 17.21 11.87 6.19
CA GLY A 158 16.99 12.82 5.09
C GLY A 158 16.12 12.26 3.96
N SER A 159 15.94 13.07 2.91
CA SER A 159 15.13 12.74 1.73
C SER A 159 15.66 11.52 0.96
N PHE A 160 14.75 10.74 0.40
CA PHE A 160 15.09 9.50 -0.30
C PHE A 160 15.49 9.64 -1.79
#